data_AF-A0A0B5AYY8-F1
#
_entry.id   AF-A0A0B5AYY8-F1
#
_cell.length_a   1.000
_cell.length_b   1.000
_cell.length_c   1.000
_cell.angle_alpha   90.00
_cell.angle_beta   90.00
_cell.angle_gamma   90.00
#
_symmetry.space_group_name_H-M   'P 1'
#
loop_
_entity.id
_entity.type
_entity.pdbx_description
1 polymer ?
#
loop_
_entity_poly.entity_id
_entity_poly.type
_entity_poly.pdbx_seq_one_letter_code
_entity_poly.pdbx_strand_id
1 'polypeptide(L)'
;MTVQDKTAYQLEAEKSIEVFAKYVLNDCLYDNTLDEIREWEEFIINWLNGTTIGDCEFEMGLLFETFQPYFPVGAPIYRGMQLAEGQELRPKPYASFSLEIEVAKYFAGYSEVYDYSGYAPGGENYLLTVNSTKAFDLSTLLQLLLEKSGNEDMQIAIEERMWETEVIAPLTEDMIQQAEIYTFPKEKEKVKKHNISGVSFMLEHGENGMIVKGGVQ
;
A
#
# COMPACT_ATOMS: atom_id res chain seq x y z
N MET A 1 22.54 -18.30 8.17
CA MET A 1 22.65 -18.58 6.72
C MET A 1 24.03 -18.14 6.26
N THR A 2 24.81 -19.03 5.66
CA THR A 2 26.15 -18.69 5.13
C THR A 2 26.03 -17.91 3.82
N VAL A 3 27.12 -17.31 3.34
CA VAL A 3 27.13 -16.59 2.04
C VAL A 3 26.83 -17.54 0.88
N GLN A 4 27.26 -18.80 0.96
CA GLN A 4 26.99 -19.81 -0.05
C GLN A 4 25.51 -20.22 -0.08
N ASP A 5 24.87 -20.32 1.10
CA ASP A 5 23.44 -20.62 1.20
C ASP A 5 22.58 -19.50 0.61
N LYS A 6 23.00 -18.23 0.79
CA LYS A 6 22.31 -17.06 0.20
C LYS A 6 22.31 -17.11 -1.33
N THR A 7 23.43 -17.47 -1.95
CA THR A 7 23.53 -17.52 -3.42
C THR A 7 22.77 -18.69 -4.01
N ALA A 8 22.75 -19.85 -3.34
CA ALA A 8 21.96 -20.99 -3.77
C ALA A 8 20.45 -20.68 -3.73
N TYR A 9 19.98 -20.08 -2.63
CA TYR A 9 18.59 -19.65 -2.48
C TYR A 9 18.16 -18.65 -3.55
N GLN A 10 18.98 -17.62 -3.82
CA GLN A 10 18.66 -16.62 -4.83
C GLN A 10 18.48 -17.23 -6.23
N LEU A 11 19.39 -18.13 -6.63
CA LEU A 11 19.31 -18.79 -7.93
C LEU A 11 18.09 -19.72 -8.04
N GLU A 12 17.66 -20.33 -6.94
CA GLU A 12 16.47 -21.16 -6.88
C GLU A 12 15.20 -20.31 -7.02
N ALA A 13 15.12 -19.21 -6.28
CA ALA A 13 14.01 -18.25 -6.35
C ALA A 13 13.89 -17.59 -7.75
N GLU A 14 15.01 -17.26 -8.39
CA GLU A 14 15.04 -16.75 -9.78
C GLU A 14 14.48 -17.77 -10.78
N LYS A 15 14.67 -19.07 -10.56
CA LYS A 15 14.09 -20.10 -11.43
C LYS A 15 12.62 -20.33 -11.13
N SER A 16 12.25 -20.36 -9.84
CA SER A 16 10.86 -20.61 -9.44
C SER A 16 9.95 -19.46 -9.87
N ILE A 17 10.42 -18.21 -9.86
CA ILE A 17 9.62 -17.06 -10.33
C ILE A 17 9.31 -17.16 -11.83
N GLU A 18 10.24 -17.67 -12.66
CA GLU A 18 9.96 -17.88 -14.09
C GLU A 18 8.86 -18.91 -14.31
N VAL A 19 8.83 -19.96 -13.48
CA VAL A 19 7.81 -21.00 -13.52
C VAL A 19 6.46 -20.43 -13.08
N PHE A 20 6.45 -19.68 -11.97
CA PHE A 20 5.27 -18.96 -11.50
C PHE A 20 4.72 -17.99 -12.55
N ALA A 21 5.58 -17.23 -13.23
CA ALA A 21 5.18 -16.33 -14.30
C ALA A 21 4.55 -17.07 -15.49
N LYS A 22 5.09 -18.24 -15.88
CA LYS A 22 4.48 -19.07 -16.94
C LYS A 22 3.09 -19.57 -16.53
N TYR A 23 2.92 -19.97 -15.28
CA TYR A 23 1.63 -20.39 -14.74
C TYR A 23 0.60 -19.25 -14.79
N VAL A 24 0.97 -18.08 -14.27
CA VAL A 24 0.11 -16.88 -14.26
C VAL A 24 -0.23 -16.43 -15.67
N LEU A 25 0.77 -16.31 -16.57
CA LEU A 25 0.59 -15.66 -17.87
C LEU A 25 0.06 -16.59 -18.98
N ASN A 26 0.44 -17.88 -18.97
CA ASN A 26 0.25 -18.77 -20.13
C ASN A 26 -0.58 -20.03 -19.83
N ASP A 27 -1.12 -20.17 -18.62
CA ASP A 27 -2.00 -21.28 -18.23
C ASP A 27 -1.40 -22.69 -18.45
N CYS A 28 -0.08 -22.79 -18.36
CA CYS A 28 0.65 -24.04 -18.52
C CYS A 28 1.11 -24.54 -17.15
N LEU A 29 0.55 -25.67 -16.71
CA LEU A 29 0.98 -26.39 -15.51
C LEU A 29 1.76 -27.63 -15.91
N TYR A 30 2.90 -27.84 -15.27
CA TYR A 30 3.57 -29.13 -15.26
C TYR A 30 3.38 -29.73 -13.86
N ASP A 31 3.00 -31.01 -13.77
CA ASP A 31 2.70 -31.65 -12.48
C ASP A 31 3.87 -31.57 -11.47
N ASN A 32 5.10 -31.44 -11.95
CA ASN A 32 6.31 -31.34 -11.13
C ASN A 32 6.67 -29.92 -10.67
N THR A 33 5.86 -28.90 -11.00
CA THR A 33 6.12 -27.50 -10.63
C THR A 33 5.10 -26.93 -9.65
N LEU A 34 4.22 -27.78 -9.09
CA LEU A 34 3.17 -27.32 -8.18
C LEU A 34 3.75 -26.74 -6.89
N ASP A 35 4.81 -27.34 -6.34
CA ASP A 35 5.45 -26.88 -5.10
C ASP A 35 6.04 -25.47 -5.29
N GLU A 36 6.72 -25.22 -6.42
CA GLU A 36 7.27 -23.90 -6.77
C GLU A 36 6.16 -22.82 -6.86
N ILE A 37 5.00 -23.18 -7.41
CA ILE A 37 3.85 -22.27 -7.48
C ILE A 37 3.30 -21.99 -6.08
N ARG A 38 3.17 -23.02 -5.24
CA ARG A 38 2.66 -22.89 -3.86
C ARG A 38 3.56 -22.02 -2.99
N GLU A 39 4.88 -22.11 -3.15
CA GLU A 39 5.82 -21.22 -2.45
C GLU A 39 5.58 -19.74 -2.77
N TRP A 40 5.35 -19.41 -4.05
CA TRP A 40 5.02 -18.03 -4.44
C TRP A 40 3.65 -17.57 -3.96
N GLU A 41 2.67 -18.47 -3.93
CA GLU A 41 1.37 -18.18 -3.35
C GLU A 41 1.47 -17.89 -1.84
N GLU A 42 2.16 -18.74 -1.09
CA GLU A 42 2.40 -18.53 0.35
C GLU A 42 3.15 -17.23 0.61
N PHE A 43 4.13 -16.90 -0.22
CA PHE A 43 4.83 -15.62 -0.16
C PHE A 43 3.86 -14.44 -0.30
N ILE A 44 3.02 -14.45 -1.35
CA ILE A 44 2.05 -13.38 -1.61
C ILE A 44 1.02 -13.29 -0.49
N ILE A 45 0.50 -14.43 0.01
CA ILE A 45 -0.41 -14.46 1.17
C ILE A 45 0.23 -13.79 2.38
N ASN A 46 1.47 -14.18 2.72
CA ASN A 46 2.17 -13.62 3.86
C ASN A 46 2.42 -12.13 3.70
N TRP A 47 2.77 -11.69 2.50
CA TRP A 47 2.90 -10.26 2.20
C TRP A 47 1.56 -9.53 2.42
N LEU A 48 0.47 -9.98 1.80
CA LEU A 48 -0.86 -9.37 1.96
C LEU A 48 -1.32 -9.36 3.44
N ASN A 49 -0.90 -10.35 4.23
CA ASN A 49 -1.18 -10.45 5.66
C ASN A 49 -0.26 -9.62 6.56
N GLY A 50 0.66 -8.83 5.97
CA GLY A 50 1.42 -7.81 6.69
C GLY A 50 2.85 -8.21 7.06
N THR A 51 3.47 -9.16 6.34
CA THR A 51 4.93 -9.29 6.36
C THR A 51 5.57 -7.93 6.07
N THR A 52 6.58 -7.55 6.86
CA THR A 52 7.20 -6.24 6.66
C THR A 52 7.99 -6.23 5.36
N ILE A 53 7.86 -5.16 4.58
CA ILE A 53 8.55 -5.00 3.27
C ILE A 53 10.06 -5.26 3.38
N GLY A 54 10.69 -4.89 4.51
CA GLY A 54 12.12 -5.11 4.73
C GLY A 54 12.55 -6.58 4.76
N ASP A 55 11.63 -7.48 5.11
CA ASP A 55 11.88 -8.92 5.18
C ASP A 55 11.66 -9.62 3.82
N CYS A 56 11.06 -8.93 2.85
CA CYS A 56 10.71 -9.48 1.53
C CYS A 56 11.22 -8.66 0.33
N GLU A 57 12.20 -7.76 0.54
CA GLU A 57 12.70 -6.89 -0.54
C GLU A 57 13.23 -7.67 -1.74
N PHE A 58 13.78 -8.87 -1.53
CA PHE A 58 14.31 -9.71 -2.60
C PHE A 58 13.20 -10.29 -3.48
N GLU A 59 12.21 -10.92 -2.88
CA GLU A 59 11.07 -11.55 -3.55
C GLU A 59 10.17 -10.51 -4.23
N MET A 60 9.96 -9.36 -3.57
CA MET A 60 9.30 -8.21 -4.21
C MET A 60 10.06 -7.73 -5.46
N GLY A 61 11.39 -7.74 -5.40
CA GLY A 61 12.23 -7.42 -6.56
C GLY A 61 12.05 -8.41 -7.70
N LEU A 62 12.03 -9.72 -7.41
CA LEU A 62 11.77 -10.74 -8.42
C LEU A 62 10.39 -10.60 -9.06
N LEU A 63 9.34 -10.34 -8.26
CA LEU A 63 8.00 -10.06 -8.78
C LEU A 63 7.99 -8.82 -9.67
N PHE A 64 8.61 -7.74 -9.22
CA PHE A 64 8.70 -6.50 -9.99
C PHE A 64 9.40 -6.74 -11.33
N GLU A 65 10.61 -7.29 -11.33
CA GLU A 65 11.40 -7.49 -12.55
C GLU A 65 10.70 -8.43 -13.54
N THR A 66 10.01 -9.45 -13.03
CA THR A 66 9.32 -10.44 -13.84
C THR A 66 8.02 -9.90 -14.44
N PHE A 67 7.21 -9.18 -13.66
CA PHE A 67 5.85 -8.82 -14.04
C PHE A 67 5.67 -7.37 -14.52
N GLN A 68 6.60 -6.46 -14.23
CA GLN A 68 6.52 -5.06 -14.68
C GLN A 68 6.33 -4.92 -16.20
N PRO A 69 6.98 -5.72 -17.07
CA PRO A 69 6.76 -5.65 -18.53
C PRO A 69 5.35 -6.04 -18.97
N TYR A 70 4.67 -6.89 -18.19
CA TYR A 70 3.35 -7.43 -18.51
C TYR A 70 2.22 -6.58 -17.93
N PHE A 71 2.43 -6.02 -16.74
CA PHE A 71 1.45 -5.21 -16.03
C PHE A 71 2.03 -3.83 -15.66
N PRO A 72 2.40 -3.00 -16.67
CA PRO A 72 2.95 -1.69 -16.42
C PRO A 72 1.87 -0.71 -15.96
N VAL A 73 2.21 0.17 -15.03
CA VAL A 73 1.34 1.29 -14.65
C VAL A 73 1.61 2.48 -15.57
N GLY A 74 0.56 2.94 -16.25
CA GLY A 74 0.57 4.13 -17.11
C GLY A 74 0.00 5.40 -16.47
N ALA A 75 -0.29 5.35 -15.17
CA ALA A 75 -0.96 6.40 -14.41
C ALA A 75 -0.08 6.91 -13.25
N PRO A 76 -0.40 8.06 -12.64
CA PRO A 76 0.22 8.48 -11.39
C PRO A 76 -0.02 7.44 -10.30
N ILE A 77 0.99 7.24 -9.45
CA ILE A 77 0.94 6.35 -8.28
C ILE A 77 1.17 7.17 -7.01
N TYR A 78 0.58 6.72 -5.91
CA TYR A 78 0.52 7.46 -4.66
C TYR A 78 1.06 6.63 -3.51
N ARG A 79 1.81 7.24 -2.60
CA ARG A 79 2.28 6.57 -1.39
C ARG A 79 2.12 7.48 -0.18
N GLY A 80 1.38 7.00 0.80
CA GLY A 80 1.30 7.60 2.12
C GLY A 80 2.35 7.02 3.05
N MET A 81 2.98 7.87 3.85
CA MET A 81 4.01 7.45 4.81
C MET A 81 3.84 8.23 6.11
N GLN A 82 4.10 7.55 7.23
CA GLN A 82 4.18 8.16 8.55
C GLN A 82 5.59 7.92 9.08
N LEU A 83 6.28 9.00 9.46
CA LEU A 83 7.60 8.91 10.09
C LEU A 83 7.50 9.31 11.55
N ALA A 84 8.05 8.48 12.43
CA ALA A 84 8.23 8.86 13.83
C ALA A 84 9.18 10.06 13.94
N GLU A 85 9.09 10.80 15.04
CA GLU A 85 9.97 11.94 15.29
C GLU A 85 11.46 11.53 15.20
N GLY A 86 12.21 12.25 14.36
CA GLY A 86 13.65 11.99 14.13
C GLY A 86 13.95 10.88 13.13
N GLN A 87 12.94 10.25 12.50
CA GLN A 87 13.17 9.37 11.35
C GLN A 87 13.23 10.16 10.05
N GLU A 88 14.15 9.75 9.18
CA GLU A 88 14.33 10.33 7.85
C GLU A 88 13.69 9.44 6.79
N LEU A 89 13.05 10.06 5.80
CA LEU A 89 12.61 9.37 4.60
C LEU A 89 13.85 8.98 3.79
N ARG A 90 13.93 7.70 3.38
CA ARG A 90 15.08 7.16 2.65
C ARG A 90 14.65 6.39 1.42
N PRO A 91 15.46 6.40 0.35
CA PRO A 91 15.18 5.63 -0.84
C PRO A 91 15.17 4.14 -0.51
N LYS A 92 14.37 3.38 -1.27
CA LYS A 92 14.25 1.93 -1.15
C LYS A 92 14.32 1.29 -2.55
N PRO A 93 14.94 0.11 -2.68
CA PRO A 93 14.95 -0.63 -3.93
C PRO A 93 13.54 -0.82 -4.47
N TYR A 94 12.60 -1.18 -3.59
CA TYR A 94 11.18 -1.36 -3.89
C TYR A 94 10.31 -0.86 -2.73
N ALA A 95 9.13 -0.37 -3.07
CA ALA A 95 8.13 0.09 -2.12
C ALA A 95 6.72 -0.09 -2.71
N SER A 96 5.74 -0.25 -1.83
CA SER A 96 4.32 -0.27 -2.18
C SER A 96 3.76 1.13 -2.44
N PHE A 97 2.95 1.26 -3.46
CA PHE A 97 2.18 2.44 -3.82
C PHE A 97 0.74 2.01 -4.06
N SER A 98 -0.14 2.97 -4.28
CA SER A 98 -1.52 2.74 -4.66
C SER A 98 -1.84 3.53 -5.94
N LEU A 99 -2.75 3.02 -6.75
CA LEU A 99 -3.35 3.78 -7.86
C LEU A 99 -4.33 4.84 -7.36
N GLU A 100 -4.78 4.73 -6.11
CA GLU A 100 -5.78 5.60 -5.51
C GLU A 100 -5.18 6.53 -4.45
N ILE A 101 -5.33 7.84 -4.66
CA ILE A 101 -4.84 8.84 -3.73
C ILE A 101 -5.47 8.71 -2.34
N GLU A 102 -6.74 8.32 -2.25
CA GLU A 102 -7.44 8.17 -0.96
C GLU A 102 -6.92 7.00 -0.13
N VAL A 103 -6.50 5.91 -0.79
CA VAL A 103 -5.81 4.80 -0.13
C VAL A 103 -4.44 5.26 0.38
N ALA A 104 -3.68 6.00 -0.42
CA ALA A 104 -2.41 6.56 0.05
C ALA A 104 -2.60 7.50 1.24
N LYS A 105 -3.62 8.37 1.23
CA LYS A 105 -3.95 9.22 2.39
C LYS A 105 -4.32 8.40 3.62
N TYR A 106 -4.99 7.27 3.45
CA TYR A 106 -5.31 6.36 4.56
C TYR A 106 -4.03 5.88 5.24
N PHE A 107 -3.03 5.41 4.48
CA PHE A 107 -1.74 4.99 5.02
C PHE A 107 -0.91 6.15 5.60
N ALA A 108 -1.03 7.36 5.05
CA ALA A 108 -0.47 8.57 5.66
C ALA A 108 -1.25 9.03 6.92
N GLY A 109 -2.37 8.38 7.25
CA GLY A 109 -3.15 8.65 8.46
C GLY A 109 -4.13 9.82 8.34
N TYR A 110 -4.43 10.30 7.13
CA TYR A 110 -5.30 11.47 6.91
C TYR A 110 -6.37 11.33 5.82
N SER A 111 -6.85 10.12 5.54
CA SER A 111 -8.01 9.94 4.65
C SER A 111 -9.29 10.53 5.27
N GLU A 112 -10.11 11.19 4.44
CA GLU A 112 -11.47 11.61 4.79
C GLU A 112 -12.50 10.48 4.58
N VAL A 113 -12.12 9.45 3.82
CA VAL A 113 -12.97 8.33 3.40
C VAL A 113 -12.81 7.12 4.33
N TYR A 114 -11.56 6.84 4.73
CA TYR A 114 -11.21 5.67 5.54
C TYR A 114 -10.76 6.10 6.94
N ASP A 115 -11.36 5.50 7.97
CA ASP A 115 -10.97 5.75 9.36
C ASP A 115 -9.71 4.93 9.72
N TYR A 116 -8.54 5.59 9.80
CA TYR A 116 -7.29 4.95 10.23
C TYR A 116 -7.01 5.24 11.70
N SER A 117 -6.96 4.18 12.51
CA SER A 117 -6.64 4.27 13.94
C SER A 117 -5.15 4.18 14.26
N GLY A 118 -4.29 3.87 13.27
CA GLY A 118 -2.86 3.61 13.46
C GLY A 118 -1.95 4.84 13.44
N TYR A 119 -2.49 6.04 13.71
CA TYR A 119 -1.72 7.29 13.68
C TYR A 119 -0.53 7.25 14.65
N ALA A 120 0.67 7.57 14.16
CA ALA A 120 1.85 7.79 15.01
C ALA A 120 1.87 9.23 15.57
N PRO A 121 1.61 9.45 16.87
CA PRO A 121 1.59 10.79 17.45
C PRO A 121 2.96 11.45 17.41
N GLY A 122 3.00 12.71 16.96
CA GLY A 122 4.23 13.52 16.91
C GLY A 122 5.06 13.37 15.63
N GLY A 123 4.64 12.52 14.70
CA GLY A 123 5.30 12.29 13.42
C GLY A 123 4.91 13.24 12.29
N GLU A 124 5.73 13.27 11.24
CA GLU A 124 5.41 13.90 9.96
C GLU A 124 4.74 12.86 9.05
N ASN A 125 3.66 13.27 8.37
CA ASN A 125 2.98 12.45 7.40
C ASN A 125 3.34 12.96 6.01
N TYR A 126 3.64 12.05 5.11
CA TYR A 126 4.05 12.37 3.76
C TYR A 126 3.07 11.75 2.79
N LEU A 127 2.72 12.51 1.76
CA LEU A 127 2.10 11.97 0.57
C LEU A 127 3.01 12.23 -0.61
N LEU A 128 3.32 11.15 -1.29
CA LEU A 128 4.12 11.16 -2.49
C LEU A 128 3.21 10.87 -3.68
N THR A 129 3.26 11.73 -4.70
CA THR A 129 2.59 11.52 -6.00
C THR A 129 3.67 11.39 -7.06
N VAL A 130 3.69 10.28 -7.80
CA VAL A 130 4.76 9.98 -8.76
C VAL A 130 4.17 9.56 -10.09
N ASN A 131 4.72 10.08 -11.18
CA ASN A 131 4.55 9.49 -12.50
C ASN A 131 5.75 8.59 -12.79
N SER A 132 5.62 7.29 -12.50
CA SER A 132 6.68 6.31 -12.73
C SER A 132 6.33 5.43 -13.93
N THR A 133 7.23 5.38 -14.92
CA THR A 133 7.15 4.36 -15.98
C THR A 133 7.73 3.01 -15.56
N LYS A 134 8.28 2.93 -14.34
CA LYS A 134 8.85 1.74 -13.72
C LYS A 134 8.00 1.35 -12.54
N ALA A 135 6.78 0.91 -12.82
CA ALA A 135 5.80 0.53 -11.82
C ALA A 135 5.05 -0.71 -12.32
N PHE A 136 4.84 -1.66 -11.40
CA PHE A 136 4.19 -2.94 -11.60
C PHE A 136 2.85 -2.94 -10.85
N ASP A 137 1.76 -3.14 -11.57
CA ASP A 137 0.41 -3.24 -11.00
C ASP A 137 0.18 -4.61 -10.35
N LEU A 138 0.33 -4.67 -9.02
CA LEU A 138 0.11 -5.91 -8.27
C LEU A 138 -1.38 -6.30 -8.31
N SER A 139 -2.29 -5.33 -8.34
CA SER A 139 -3.73 -5.62 -8.34
C SER A 139 -4.17 -6.46 -9.55
N THR A 140 -3.58 -6.21 -10.72
CA THR A 140 -3.82 -7.02 -11.92
C THR A 140 -3.27 -8.45 -11.76
N LEU A 141 -2.07 -8.61 -11.17
CA LEU A 141 -1.53 -9.94 -10.86
C LEU A 141 -2.43 -10.71 -9.89
N LEU A 142 -2.89 -10.06 -8.81
CA LEU A 142 -3.76 -10.69 -7.81
C LEU A 142 -5.08 -11.15 -8.43
N GLN A 143 -5.68 -10.38 -9.34
CA GLN A 143 -6.89 -10.81 -10.05
C GLN A 143 -6.67 -12.09 -10.86
N LEU A 144 -5.55 -12.18 -11.59
CA LEU A 144 -5.20 -13.40 -12.32
C LEU A 144 -4.96 -14.59 -11.39
N LEU A 145 -4.35 -14.35 -10.22
CA LEU A 145 -4.14 -15.39 -9.22
C LEU A 145 -5.45 -15.87 -8.60
N LEU A 146 -6.39 -14.96 -8.34
CA LEU A 146 -7.72 -15.30 -7.82
C LEU A 146 -8.46 -16.25 -8.78
N GLU A 147 -8.31 -16.06 -10.09
CA GLU A 147 -8.90 -16.94 -11.09
C GLU A 147 -8.23 -18.33 -11.17
N LYS A 148 -6.96 -18.44 -10.76
CA LYS A 148 -6.11 -19.62 -11.04
C LYS A 148 -5.76 -20.48 -9.83
N SER A 149 -5.49 -19.85 -8.69
CA SER A 149 -4.76 -20.44 -7.55
C SER A 149 -5.50 -21.63 -6.91
N GLY A 150 -6.84 -21.59 -6.93
CA GLY A 150 -7.69 -22.56 -6.22
C GLY A 150 -7.38 -22.67 -4.71
N ASN A 151 -6.54 -21.78 -4.18
CA ASN A 151 -6.11 -21.72 -2.79
C ASN A 151 -7.06 -20.80 -2.04
N GLU A 152 -7.77 -21.36 -1.05
CA GLU A 152 -8.74 -20.60 -0.26
C GLU A 152 -8.08 -19.49 0.55
N ASP A 153 -6.88 -19.72 1.09
CA ASP A 153 -6.14 -18.72 1.86
C ASP A 153 -5.70 -17.55 0.97
N MET A 154 -5.31 -17.85 -0.28
CA MET A 154 -5.01 -16.81 -1.28
C MET A 154 -6.25 -15.98 -1.59
N GLN A 155 -7.39 -16.64 -1.82
CA GLN A 155 -8.63 -15.95 -2.11
C GLN A 155 -9.02 -14.98 -0.98
N ILE A 156 -8.96 -15.44 0.27
CA ILE A 156 -9.25 -14.61 1.45
C ILE A 156 -8.28 -13.43 1.53
N ALA A 157 -6.97 -13.69 1.45
CA ALA A 157 -5.95 -12.64 1.55
C ALA A 157 -6.10 -11.57 0.46
N ILE A 158 -6.42 -11.98 -0.77
CA ILE A 158 -6.68 -11.06 -1.88
C ILE A 158 -7.94 -10.24 -1.61
N GLU A 159 -9.07 -10.87 -1.28
CA GLU A 159 -10.35 -10.17 -1.07
C GLU A 159 -10.27 -9.11 0.04
N GLU A 160 -9.49 -9.36 1.09
CA GLU A 160 -9.27 -8.40 2.18
C GLU A 160 -8.40 -7.19 1.80
N ARG A 161 -7.61 -7.29 0.71
CA ARG A 161 -6.56 -6.33 0.35
C ARG A 161 -6.70 -5.70 -1.04
N MET A 162 -7.56 -6.22 -1.92
CA MET A 162 -7.70 -5.69 -3.29
C MET A 162 -8.03 -4.20 -3.32
N TRP A 163 -8.76 -3.70 -2.32
CA TRP A 163 -9.13 -2.28 -2.21
C TRP A 163 -7.92 -1.34 -2.11
N GLU A 164 -6.75 -1.85 -1.72
CA GLU A 164 -5.53 -1.06 -1.61
C GLU A 164 -4.94 -0.67 -2.98
N THR A 165 -5.40 -1.33 -4.06
CA THR A 165 -4.94 -1.10 -5.45
C THR A 165 -3.41 -1.01 -5.55
N GLU A 166 -2.75 -1.99 -4.93
CA GLU A 166 -1.32 -1.94 -4.68
C GLU A 166 -0.49 -1.99 -5.98
N VAL A 167 0.60 -1.22 -5.97
CA VAL A 167 1.58 -1.09 -7.04
C VAL A 167 2.98 -1.21 -6.44
N ILE A 168 3.88 -1.96 -7.08
CA ILE A 168 5.30 -1.95 -6.70
C ILE A 168 6.07 -0.99 -7.60
N ALA A 169 6.88 -0.12 -7.01
CA ALA A 169 7.84 0.70 -7.75
C ALA A 169 9.10 0.96 -6.90
N PRO A 170 10.25 1.30 -7.51
CA PRO A 170 11.40 1.79 -6.77
C PRO A 170 11.10 3.14 -6.12
N LEU A 171 11.54 3.34 -4.88
CA LEU A 171 11.45 4.62 -4.19
C LEU A 171 12.81 5.33 -4.30
N THR A 172 12.93 6.25 -5.24
CA THR A 172 14.19 6.96 -5.49
C THR A 172 14.29 8.25 -4.70
N GLU A 173 15.51 8.78 -4.56
CA GLU A 173 15.76 10.08 -3.91
C GLU A 173 14.99 11.22 -4.60
N ASP A 174 14.97 11.24 -5.94
CA ASP A 174 14.25 12.25 -6.72
C ASP A 174 12.73 12.19 -6.48
N MET A 175 12.18 11.01 -6.24
CA MET A 175 10.77 10.86 -5.85
C MET A 175 10.55 11.40 -4.44
N ILE A 176 11.42 11.06 -3.49
CA ILE A 176 11.32 11.54 -2.10
C ILE A 176 11.31 13.07 -2.03
N GLN A 177 12.13 13.74 -2.86
CA GLN A 177 12.16 15.21 -2.93
C GLN A 177 10.85 15.85 -3.43
N GLN A 178 9.97 15.07 -4.07
CA GLN A 178 8.64 15.50 -4.51
C GLN A 178 7.57 15.27 -3.44
N ALA A 179 7.89 14.63 -2.30
CA ALA A 179 6.92 14.33 -1.27
C ALA A 179 6.39 15.60 -0.61
N GLU A 180 5.07 15.71 -0.53
CA GLU A 180 4.39 16.78 0.18
C GLU A 180 4.25 16.41 1.66
N ILE A 181 4.61 17.34 2.54
CA ILE A 181 4.53 17.16 3.99
C ILE A 181 3.17 17.62 4.48
N TYR A 182 2.45 16.70 5.10
CA TYR A 182 1.18 16.93 5.75
C TYR A 182 1.38 16.83 7.26
N THR A 183 1.44 18.00 7.90
CA THR A 183 1.29 18.09 9.34
C THR A 183 -0.19 18.21 9.65
N PHE A 184 -0.79 17.21 10.28
CA PHE A 184 -2.02 17.48 11.02
C PHE A 184 -1.76 18.63 11.99
N PRO A 185 -2.74 19.53 12.24
CA PRO A 185 -2.66 20.36 13.44
C PRO A 185 -2.47 19.41 14.63
N LYS A 186 -1.48 19.69 15.48
CA LYS A 186 -1.00 18.84 16.60
C LYS A 186 -2.08 18.47 17.64
N GLU A 187 -3.33 18.86 17.44
CA GLU A 187 -4.47 18.42 18.23
C GLU A 187 -5.65 18.22 17.28
N LYS A 188 -6.18 16.99 17.18
CA LYS A 188 -7.64 16.89 17.08
C LYS A 188 -8.13 17.48 18.39
N GLU A 189 -8.56 18.75 18.38
CA GLU A 189 -9.44 19.24 19.44
C GLU A 189 -10.48 18.15 19.61
N LYS A 190 -10.51 17.54 20.80
CA LYS A 190 -11.56 16.59 21.14
C LYS A 190 -12.86 17.34 20.91
N VAL A 191 -13.56 17.05 19.81
CA VAL A 191 -14.95 17.43 19.67
C VAL A 191 -15.66 16.70 20.79
N LYS A 192 -15.82 17.38 21.93
CA LYS A 192 -16.66 16.93 23.00
C LYS A 192 -18.05 16.84 22.40
N LYS A 193 -18.51 15.62 22.11
CA LYS A 193 -19.94 15.37 21.93
C LYS A 193 -20.62 15.80 23.23
N HIS A 194 -21.20 17.00 23.23
CA HIS A 194 -22.18 17.38 24.24
C HIS A 194 -23.52 16.83 23.77
N ASN A 195 -23.83 15.62 24.22
CA ASN A 195 -25.22 15.24 24.38
C ASN A 195 -25.73 15.96 25.62
N ILE A 196 -26.31 17.14 25.41
CA ILE A 196 -27.34 17.67 26.31
C ILE A 196 -28.54 17.99 25.44
N SER A 197 -29.59 17.21 25.67
CA SER A 197 -30.93 17.34 25.11
C SER A 197 -31.43 18.79 25.08
N GLY A 198 -31.89 19.25 23.91
CA GLY A 198 -33.00 20.20 23.86
C GLY A 198 -32.75 21.61 23.34
N VAL A 199 -31.63 21.93 22.69
CA VAL A 199 -31.51 23.21 21.96
C VAL A 199 -30.82 23.02 20.61
N SER A 200 -31.51 23.33 19.53
CA SER A 200 -30.96 23.35 18.17
C SER A 200 -30.42 24.74 17.86
N PHE A 201 -29.14 24.85 17.48
CA PHE A 201 -28.59 26.05 16.87
C PHE A 201 -28.28 25.75 15.40
N MET A 202 -28.69 26.64 14.48
CA MET A 202 -28.16 26.66 13.13
C MET A 202 -26.98 27.65 13.09
N LEU A 203 -25.84 27.16 12.63
CA LEU A 203 -24.69 27.99 12.26
C LEU A 203 -24.70 28.12 10.73
N GLU A 204 -24.92 29.32 10.22
CA GLU A 204 -24.71 29.64 8.79
C GLU A 204 -23.36 30.34 8.62
N HIS A 205 -22.65 30.01 7.54
CA HIS A 205 -21.40 30.68 7.15
C HIS A 205 -21.69 31.98 6.40
N GLY A 206 -21.23 33.10 6.96
CA GLY A 206 -21.10 34.37 6.24
C GLY A 206 -19.63 34.64 5.89
N GLU A 207 -19.39 35.32 4.76
CA GLU A 207 -18.06 35.54 4.15
C GLU A 207 -17.01 36.26 5.03
N ASN A 208 -17.30 36.64 6.27
CA ASN A 208 -16.34 37.30 7.18
C ASN A 208 -16.37 36.80 8.65
N GLY A 209 -16.80 35.55 8.88
CA GLY A 209 -16.75 34.91 10.21
C GLY A 209 -18.11 34.75 10.91
N MET A 210 -18.13 33.94 11.98
CA MET A 210 -19.35 33.46 12.64
C MET A 210 -20.15 34.55 13.36
N ILE A 211 -21.44 34.65 13.07
CA ILE A 211 -22.40 35.48 13.83
C ILE A 211 -23.34 34.56 14.61
N VAL A 212 -23.36 34.68 15.94
CA VAL A 212 -24.32 33.97 16.81
C VAL A 212 -25.50 34.91 17.09
N LYS A 213 -26.70 34.56 16.63
CA LYS A 213 -27.96 35.21 17.07
C LYS A 213 -28.76 34.24 17.93
N GLY A 214 -28.83 34.52 19.23
CA GLY A 214 -29.71 33.80 20.16
C GLY A 214 -31.09 34.46 20.21
N GLY A 215 -32.13 33.70 19.89
CA GLY A 215 -33.53 34.02 20.20
C GLY A 215 -34.05 32.99 21.19
N VAL A 216 -34.72 33.43 22.25
CA VAL A 216 -35.34 32.57 23.27
C VAL A 216 -36.81 32.38 22.87
N GLN A 217 -37.28 31.12 22.85
CA GLN A 217 -38.68 30.79 23.15
C GLN A 217 -38.76 30.27 24.57
#